data_AF-X1N9T4-F1
#
_entry.id   AF-X1N9T4-F1
#
_cell.length_a   1.000
_cell.length_b   1.000
_cell.length_c   1.000
_cell.angle_alpha   90.00
_cell.angle_beta   90.00
_cell.angle_gamma   90.00
#
_symmetry.space_group_name_H-M   'P 1'
#
loop_
_entity.id
_entity.type
_entity.pdbx_description
1 polymer ?
#
loop_
_entity_poly.entity_id
_entity_poly.type
_entity_poly.pdbx_seq_one_letter_code
_entity_poly.pdbx_strand_id
1 'polypeptide(L)' 'GIITGPILAEVVAYDRKYTLAELRKMCIAAGLSPSGEKKLLAARLIAKGVK' A
#
# COMPACT_ATOMS: atom_id res chain seq x y z
N GLY A 1 12.88 9.77 -16.64
CA GLY A 1 11.76 10.01 -15.71
C GLY A 1 12.01 9.23 -14.44
N ILE A 2 12.16 9.92 -13.30
CA ILE A 2 12.50 9.29 -12.01
C ILE A 2 11.40 9.68 -11.02
N ILE A 3 10.26 8.97 -11.07
CA ILE A 3 9.18 9.11 -10.07
C ILE A 3 9.04 7.81 -9.25
N THR A 4 9.87 6.79 -9.52
CA THR A 4 9.76 5.47 -8.89
C THR A 4 10.49 5.32 -7.55
N GLY A 5 11.50 6.16 -7.26
CA GLY A 5 12.27 6.09 -6.00
C GLY A 5 11.46 6.40 -4.73
N PRO A 6 10.79 7.57 -4.62
CA PRO A 6 10.10 7.96 -3.38
C PRO A 6 8.87 7.08 -3.10
N ILE A 7 8.14 6.67 -4.14
CA ILE A 7 6.98 5.78 -4.00
C ILE A 7 7.40 4.41 -3.46
N LEU A 8 8.55 3.87 -3.90
CA LEU A 8 9.04 2.59 -3.41
C LEU A 8 9.43 2.65 -1.93
N ALA A 9 10.06 3.74 -1.50
CA ALA A 9 10.40 3.96 -0.09
C ALA A 9 9.14 4.05 0.78
N GLU A 10 8.11 4.76 0.30
CA GLU A 10 6.81 4.82 0.99
C GLU A 10 6.13 3.46 1.07
N VAL A 11 6.11 2.68 -0.01
CA VAL A 11 5.55 1.32 -0.03
C VAL A 11 6.26 0.43 0.99
N VAL A 12 7.59 0.48 1.05
CA VAL A 12 8.39 -0.31 2.00
C VAL A 12 8.15 0.13 3.44
N ALA A 13 8.04 1.44 3.68
CA ALA A 13 7.70 1.97 5.00
C ALA A 13 6.30 1.54 5.44
N TYR A 14 5.32 1.63 4.54
CA TYR A 14 3.93 1.21 4.78
C TYR A 14 3.82 -0.29 5.06
N ASP A 15 4.55 -1.11 4.29
CA ASP A 15 4.64 -2.55 4.49
C ASP A 15 5.26 -2.90 5.85
N ARG A 16 6.29 -2.18 6.29
CA ARG A 16 6.90 -2.41 7.61
C ARG A 16 6.02 -1.94 8.76
N LYS A 17 5.26 -0.85 8.56
CA LYS A 17 4.44 -0.23 9.60
C LYS A 17 3.15 -1.01 9.86
N TYR A 18 2.62 -1.69 8.83
CA TYR A 18 1.35 -2.40 8.91
C TYR A 18 1.48 -3.87 8.53
N THR A 19 0.78 -4.73 9.27
CA THR A 19 0.72 -6.16 8.95
C THR A 19 -0.14 -6.40 7.71
N LEU A 20 0.01 -7.58 7.09
CA LEU A 20 -0.76 -7.93 5.89
C LEU A 20 -2.28 -7.91 6.15
N ALA A 21 -2.71 -8.26 7.36
CA ALA A 21 -4.11 -8.18 7.77
C ALA A 21 -4.61 -6.72 7.87
N GLU A 22 -3.79 -5.82 8.41
CA GLU A 22 -4.12 -4.39 8.52
C GLU A 22 -4.17 -3.73 7.13
N LEU A 23 -3.21 -4.03 6.25
CA LEU A 23 -3.24 -3.55 4.86
C LEU A 23 -4.49 -4.00 4.12
N ARG A 24 -4.94 -5.24 4.33
CA ARG A 24 -6.19 -5.73 3.77
C ARG A 24 -7.40 -4.97 4.30
N LYS A 25 -7.47 -4.70 5.60
CA LYS A 25 -8.55 -3.89 6.20
C LYS A 25 -8.56 -2.48 5.62
N MET A 26 -7.40 -1.85 5.49
CA MET A 26 -7.30 -0.52 4.87
C MET A 26 -7.71 -0.54 3.41
N CYS A 27 -7.32 -1.57 2.64
CA CYS A 27 -7.82 -1.71 1.27
C CYS A 27 -9.34 -1.82 1.24
N ILE A 28 -9.95 -2.64 2.10
CA ILE A 28 -11.42 -2.76 2.18
C ILE A 28 -12.06 -1.43 2.56
N ALA A 29 -11.53 -0.73 3.56
CA ALA A 29 -12.03 0.58 3.99
C ALA A 29 -11.92 1.64 2.89
N ALA A 30 -10.88 1.55 2.06
CA ALA A 30 -10.69 2.40 0.89
C ALA A 30 -11.51 1.94 -0.34
N GLY A 31 -12.33 0.89 -0.24
CA GLY A 31 -13.07 0.31 -1.38
C GLY A 31 -12.16 -0.31 -2.45
N LEU A 32 -10.98 -0.76 -2.05
CA LEU A 32 -10.00 -1.45 -2.89
C LEU A 32 -10.03 -2.95 -2.63
N SER A 33 -9.69 -3.73 -3.65
CA SER A 33 -9.66 -5.19 -3.52
C SER A 33 -8.51 -5.62 -2.58
N PRO A 34 -8.80 -6.33 -1.47
CA PRO A 34 -7.81 -6.80 -0.49
C PRO A 34 -7.02 -8.04 -0.94
N SER A 35 -7.17 -8.42 -2.22
CA SER A 35 -6.50 -9.55 -2.84
C SER A 35 -5.17 -9.11 -3.46
N GLY A 36 -4.13 -9.94 -3.25
CA GLY A 36 -2.79 -9.72 -3.78
C GLY A 36 -1.69 -9.79 -2.72
N GLU A 37 -0.46 -9.54 -3.15
CA GLU A 37 0.72 -9.46 -2.28
C GLU A 37 0.74 -8.18 -1.44
N LYS A 38 1.46 -8.25 -0.32
CA LYS A 38 1.58 -7.16 0.66
C LYS A 38 2.03 -5.82 0.02
N LYS A 39 3.02 -5.89 -0.87
CA LYS A 39 3.52 -4.74 -1.66
C LYS A 39 2.45 -4.17 -2.59
N LEU A 40 1.63 -5.02 -3.19
CA LEU A 40 0.56 -4.59 -4.10
C LEU A 40 -0.54 -3.84 -3.33
N LEU A 41 -0.89 -4.33 -2.13
CA LEU A 41 -1.86 -3.66 -1.25
C LEU A 41 -1.34 -2.29 -0.81
N ALA A 42 -0.09 -2.21 -0.35
CA ALA A 42 0.55 -0.95 0.03
C ALA A 42 0.64 0.03 -1.16
N ALA A 43 1.06 -0.44 -2.33
CA ALA A 43 1.11 0.38 -3.54
C ALA A 43 -0.28 0.91 -3.95
N ARG A 44 -1.33 0.08 -3.84
CA ARG A 44 -2.71 0.51 -4.12
C ARG A 44 -3.20 1.58 -3.15
N LEU A 45 -2.88 1.45 -1.86
CA LEU A 45 -3.24 2.44 -0.83
C LEU A 45 -2.55 3.78 -1.10
N ILE A 46 -1.25 3.75 -1.37
CA ILE A 46 -0.46 4.94 -1.71
C ILE A 46 -0.95 5.58 -3.01
N ALA A 47 -1.21 4.79 -4.05
CA ALA A 47 -1.75 5.28 -5.32
C ALA A 47 -3.14 5.92 -5.17
N LYS A 48 -3.93 5.46 -4.19
CA LYS A 48 -5.22 6.08 -3.85
C LYS A 48 -5.09 7.32 -2.97
N GLY A 49 -3.88 7.64 -2.48
CA GLY A 49 -3.63 8.77 -1.59
C GLY A 49 -3.93 8.48 -0.12
N VAL A 50 -4.10 7.22 0.26
CA VAL A 50 -4.26 6.80 1.65
C VAL A 50 -2.86 6.77 2.28
N LYS A 51 -2.56 7.78 3.11
CA LYS A 51 -1.28 7.95 3.84
C LYS A 51 -1.39 7.48 5.28
#